data_AF-A0AAX3NYB8-F1
#
_entry.id   AF-A0AAX3NYB8-F1
#
_cell.length_a   1.000
_cell.length_b   1.000
_cell.length_c   1.000
_cell.angle_alpha   90.00
_cell.angle_beta   90.00
_cell.angle_gamma   90.00
#
_symmetry.space_group_name_H-M   'P 1'
#
loop_
_entity.id
_entity.type
_entity.pdbx_description
1 polymer ?
#
loop_
_entity_poly.entity_id
_entity_poly.type
_entity_poly.pdbx_seq_one_letter_code
_entity_poly.pdbx_strand_id
1 'polypeptide(L)'
;MKGTLDALLNRSVPSARHQLYKSYCESRGIPALACSDLRIATGVFHRDANDVVTHKNALLGIMRKPNGEIMTVHRIYLDENGHGIKGKNRKMMLPPPAQKGEVNGCAIRLSPTKNGPRGNILALTEGIETGLAVMAGSKLPVWACYSSALLESVIIPDEVEKVIIFADNDYKRGQGLTSAEVLATRLRAAGKCVRILVPIEPNGLENITKKGVDWLDVYNHSLAEFKHQVRECLKLDL
;
A
#
# COMPACT_ATOMS: atom_id res chain seq x y z
N MET A 1 14.50 14.35 -21.51
CA MET A 1 14.81 13.11 -20.76
C MET A 1 14.43 13.09 -19.27
N LYS A 2 13.93 14.18 -18.64
CA LYS A 2 13.70 14.24 -17.17
C LYS A 2 12.43 13.55 -16.64
N GLY A 3 11.64 12.89 -17.49
CA GLY A 3 10.31 12.36 -17.13
C GLY A 3 10.09 10.86 -17.35
N THR A 4 11.12 10.12 -17.80
CA THR A 4 10.98 8.67 -18.00
C THR A 4 11.07 7.92 -16.67
N LEU A 5 10.49 6.72 -16.63
CA LEU A 5 10.61 5.80 -15.49
C LEU A 5 12.07 5.59 -15.11
N ASP A 6 12.93 5.28 -16.08
CA ASP A 6 14.35 5.00 -15.83
C ASP A 6 15.09 6.22 -15.27
N ALA A 7 14.86 7.42 -15.82
CA ALA A 7 15.47 8.64 -15.32
C ALA A 7 15.06 8.94 -13.87
N LEU A 8 13.80 8.67 -13.51
CA LEU A 8 13.31 8.82 -12.15
C LEU A 8 13.91 7.77 -11.20
N LEU A 9 14.00 6.51 -11.63
CA LEU A 9 14.58 5.43 -10.83
C LEU A 9 16.07 5.66 -10.58
N ASN A 10 16.84 6.03 -11.61
CA ASN A 10 18.29 6.23 -11.54
C ASN A 10 18.70 7.33 -10.54
N ARG A 11 17.89 8.38 -10.38
CA ARG A 11 18.15 9.48 -9.44
C ARG A 11 17.49 9.28 -8.07
N SER A 12 16.65 8.26 -7.91
CA SER A 12 15.99 7.97 -6.64
C SER A 12 16.91 7.14 -5.75
N VAL A 13 16.78 7.28 -4.44
CA VAL A 13 17.53 6.52 -3.44
C VAL A 13 16.60 5.62 -2.63
N PRO A 14 17.08 4.48 -2.07
CA PRO A 14 16.27 3.69 -1.14
C PRO A 14 15.69 4.56 -0.02
N SER A 15 14.43 4.33 0.36
CA SER A 15 13.78 5.15 1.39
C SER A 15 14.32 4.87 2.80
N ALA A 16 14.87 3.67 3.01
CA ALA A 16 15.42 3.25 4.30
C ALA A 16 16.46 4.28 4.79
N ARG A 17 16.26 4.78 6.02
CA ARG A 17 17.10 5.81 6.68
C ARG A 17 17.07 7.20 6.05
N HIS A 18 16.29 7.45 4.99
CA HIS A 18 16.16 8.78 4.42
C HIS A 18 15.27 9.68 5.28
N GLN A 19 15.72 10.91 5.57
CA GLN A 19 15.02 11.82 6.48
C GLN A 19 13.58 12.14 6.02
N LEU A 20 13.37 12.42 4.72
CA LEU A 20 12.03 12.65 4.18
C LEU A 20 11.07 11.45 4.37
N TYR A 21 11.58 10.21 4.27
CA TYR A 21 10.75 9.04 4.52
C TYR A 21 10.40 8.90 6.00
N LYS A 22 11.37 9.18 6.89
CA LYS A 22 11.15 9.21 8.34
C LYS A 22 10.09 10.24 8.71
N SER A 23 10.24 11.49 8.27
CA SER A 23 9.27 12.57 8.52
C SER A 23 7.90 12.27 7.93
N TYR A 24 7.84 11.67 6.73
CA TYR A 24 6.57 11.23 6.14
C TYR A 24 5.87 10.20 7.03
N CYS A 25 6.56 9.12 7.42
CA CYS A 25 6.01 8.08 8.28
C CYS A 25 5.59 8.61 9.66
N GLU A 26 6.42 9.45 10.29
CA GLU A 26 6.11 10.12 11.57
C GLU A 26 4.83 10.95 11.47
N SER A 27 4.68 11.75 10.41
CA SER A 27 3.45 12.55 10.18
C SER A 27 2.21 11.71 9.92
N ARG A 28 2.38 10.42 9.61
CA ARG A 28 1.30 9.44 9.39
C ARG A 28 1.07 8.55 10.62
N GLY A 29 1.82 8.72 11.70
CA GLY A 29 1.71 7.91 12.93
C GLY A 29 2.31 6.50 12.83
N ILE A 30 3.08 6.22 11.77
CA ILE A 30 3.63 4.87 11.50
C ILE A 30 5.16 4.86 11.56
N PRO A 31 5.78 3.71 11.91
CA PRO A 31 7.23 3.59 11.89
C PRO A 31 7.77 3.56 10.45
N ALA A 32 8.94 4.17 10.25
CA ALA A 32 9.68 4.12 8.98
C ALA A 32 10.38 2.76 8.83
N LEU A 33 9.67 1.76 8.29
CA LEU A 33 10.19 0.42 8.08
C LEU A 33 11.05 0.34 6.81
N ALA A 34 12.12 -0.45 6.84
CA ALA A 34 12.90 -0.73 5.64
C ALA A 34 12.05 -1.54 4.65
N CYS A 35 11.86 -0.99 3.44
CA CYS A 35 11.06 -1.61 2.38
C CYS A 35 11.85 -1.61 1.07
N SER A 36 11.85 -2.73 0.35
CA SER A 36 12.60 -2.87 -0.91
C SER A 36 12.05 -2.02 -2.05
N ASP A 37 10.72 -1.83 -2.07
CA ASP A 37 10.02 -1.12 -3.13
C ASP A 37 9.66 0.32 -2.75
N LEU A 38 10.24 0.87 -1.68
CA LEU A 38 10.09 2.29 -1.34
C LEU A 38 11.40 3.05 -1.60
N ARG A 39 11.29 4.16 -2.32
CA ARG A 39 12.41 5.04 -2.67
C ARG A 39 12.04 6.50 -2.46
N ILE A 40 13.04 7.36 -2.25
CA ILE A 40 12.86 8.82 -2.25
C ILE A 40 13.47 9.38 -3.53
N ALA A 41 12.77 10.35 -4.15
CA ALA A 41 13.31 11.15 -5.24
C ALA A 41 13.02 12.63 -5.00
N THR A 42 13.97 13.47 -5.39
CA THR A 42 13.84 14.94 -5.38
C THR A 42 13.68 15.46 -6.81
N GLY A 43 13.13 16.66 -6.96
CA GLY A 43 12.93 17.27 -8.28
C GLY A 43 12.02 16.44 -9.19
N VAL A 44 10.99 15.79 -8.63
CA VAL A 44 10.01 14.99 -9.37
C VAL A 44 8.98 15.91 -9.99
N PHE A 45 8.75 15.77 -11.30
CA PHE A 45 7.72 16.51 -12.01
C PHE A 45 6.35 16.28 -11.36
N HIS A 46 5.68 17.37 -11.03
CA HIS A 46 4.35 17.39 -10.43
C HIS A 46 3.48 18.39 -11.18
N ARG A 47 2.27 17.96 -11.55
CA ARG A 47 1.26 18.82 -12.15
C ARG A 47 0.07 18.88 -11.21
N ASP A 48 -0.24 20.08 -10.74
CA ASP A 48 -1.37 20.27 -9.81
C ASP A 48 -2.73 20.24 -10.53
N ALA A 49 -3.78 20.56 -9.79
CA ALA A 49 -5.16 20.54 -10.31
C ALA A 49 -5.45 21.64 -11.35
N ASN A 50 -4.62 22.67 -11.42
CA ASN A 50 -4.75 23.82 -12.31
C ASN A 50 -3.74 23.73 -13.47
N ASP A 51 -3.21 22.53 -13.73
CA ASP A 51 -2.16 22.24 -14.71
C ASP A 51 -0.84 22.99 -14.47
N VAL A 52 -0.63 23.57 -13.28
CA VAL A 52 0.63 24.22 -12.93
C VAL A 52 1.70 23.18 -12.70
N VAL A 53 2.80 23.31 -13.45
CA VAL A 53 3.94 22.40 -13.39
C VAL A 53 4.93 22.88 -12.34
N THR A 54 5.24 22.01 -11.39
CA THR A 54 6.24 22.21 -10.33
C THR A 54 7.14 20.99 -10.22
N HIS A 55 8.20 21.11 -9.43
CA HIS A 55 9.04 19.97 -9.04
C HIS A 55 8.97 19.79 -7.53
N LYS A 56 8.78 18.56 -7.08
CA LYS A 56 8.61 18.23 -5.66
C LYS A 56 9.46 17.04 -5.23
N ASN A 57 9.63 16.91 -3.93
CA ASN A 57 10.08 15.66 -3.34
C ASN A 57 8.97 14.61 -3.47
N ALA A 58 9.33 13.33 -3.53
CA ALA A 58 8.34 12.26 -3.55
C ALA A 58 8.85 10.99 -2.86
N LEU A 59 7.94 10.34 -2.14
CA LEU A 59 8.04 8.92 -1.84
C LEU A 59 7.52 8.14 -3.05
N LEU A 60 8.35 7.25 -3.56
CA LEU A 60 8.08 6.38 -4.69
C LEU A 60 7.77 4.97 -4.19
N GLY A 61 6.61 4.45 -4.55
CA GLY A 61 6.29 3.02 -4.48
C GLY A 61 6.57 2.36 -5.82
N ILE A 62 7.57 1.48 -5.87
CA ILE A 62 7.93 0.71 -7.06
C ILE A 62 6.86 -0.36 -7.28
N MET A 63 6.14 -0.27 -8.41
CA MET A 63 5.10 -1.22 -8.74
C MET A 63 5.68 -2.26 -9.70
N ARG A 64 5.59 -3.53 -9.31
CA ARG A 64 6.22 -4.65 -10.03
C ARG A 64 5.20 -5.57 -10.66
N LYS A 65 5.53 -6.06 -11.85
CA LYS A 65 4.87 -7.18 -12.50
C LYS A 65 5.08 -8.48 -11.70
N PRO A 66 4.34 -9.56 -12.00
CA PRO A 66 4.48 -10.84 -11.29
C PRO A 66 5.92 -11.39 -11.38
N ASN A 67 6.52 -11.30 -12.56
CA ASN A 67 7.92 -11.67 -12.83
C ASN A 67 8.99 -10.79 -12.14
N GLY A 68 8.58 -9.77 -11.37
CA GLY A 68 9.48 -8.88 -10.64
C GLY A 68 9.97 -7.66 -11.42
N GLU A 69 9.69 -7.57 -12.72
CA GLU A 69 10.02 -6.40 -13.54
C GLU A 69 9.34 -5.14 -13.00
N ILE A 70 10.05 -4.02 -12.97
CA ILE A 70 9.46 -2.73 -12.57
C ILE A 70 8.52 -2.25 -13.67
N MET A 71 7.23 -2.16 -13.36
CA MET A 71 6.19 -1.71 -14.28
C MET A 71 6.13 -0.18 -14.35
N THR A 72 5.95 0.44 -13.19
CA THR A 72 5.85 1.89 -13.03
C THR A 72 6.08 2.26 -11.56
N VAL A 73 5.87 3.53 -11.20
CA VAL A 73 5.95 4.02 -9.83
C VAL A 73 4.70 4.77 -9.41
N HIS A 74 4.25 4.51 -8.19
CA HIS A 74 3.32 5.37 -7.47
C HIS A 74 4.12 6.50 -6.81
N ARG A 75 3.78 7.76 -7.10
CA ARG A 75 4.40 8.95 -6.52
C ARG A 75 3.48 9.53 -5.46
N ILE A 76 3.95 9.58 -4.22
CA ILE A 76 3.35 10.34 -3.13
C ILE A 76 4.20 11.60 -2.96
N TYR A 77 3.67 12.76 -3.35
CA TYR A 77 4.43 14.00 -3.34
C TYR A 77 4.54 14.56 -1.93
N LEU A 78 5.74 15.04 -1.61
CA LEU A 78 6.11 15.55 -0.31
C LEU A 78 6.43 17.05 -0.40
N ASP A 79 6.18 17.77 0.70
CA ASP A 79 6.70 19.11 0.91
C ASP A 79 8.18 19.08 1.34
N GLU A 80 8.74 20.24 1.65
CA GLU A 80 10.14 20.39 2.05
C GLU A 80 10.44 19.72 3.40
N ASN A 81 9.43 19.58 4.26
CA ASN A 81 9.53 18.93 5.57
C ASN A 81 9.32 17.41 5.48
N GLY A 82 9.03 16.87 4.29
CA GLY A 82 8.75 15.45 4.09
C GLY A 82 7.31 15.06 4.42
N HIS A 83 6.41 15.99 4.66
CA HIS A 83 4.99 15.68 4.81
C HIS A 83 4.31 15.51 3.45
N GLY A 84 3.29 14.65 3.39
CA GLY A 84 2.49 14.51 2.17
C GLY A 84 1.79 15.83 1.81
N ILE A 85 1.90 16.27 0.56
CA ILE A 85 1.20 17.49 0.13
C ILE A 85 -0.32 17.31 0.20
N LYS A 86 -1.04 18.42 0.41
CA LYS A 86 -2.50 18.44 0.48
C LYS A 86 -3.13 18.73 -0.89
N GLY A 87 -4.41 18.39 -1.04
CA GLY A 87 -5.19 18.66 -2.25
C GLY A 87 -5.27 17.49 -3.24
N LYS A 88 -5.72 17.82 -4.46
CA LYS A 88 -5.76 16.90 -5.61
C LYS A 88 -4.34 16.65 -6.13
N ASN A 89 -4.15 15.56 -6.89
CA ASN A 89 -2.85 15.18 -7.48
C ASN A 89 -1.69 14.96 -6.49
N ARG A 90 -1.97 14.87 -5.19
CA ARG A 90 -0.96 14.55 -4.13
C ARG A 90 -0.35 13.16 -4.25
N LYS A 91 -1.08 12.23 -4.86
CA LYS A 91 -0.68 10.86 -5.14
C LYS A 91 -0.97 10.58 -6.61
N MET A 92 0.03 10.13 -7.37
CA MET A 92 -0.12 9.88 -8.79
C MET A 92 0.74 8.71 -9.25
N MET A 93 0.16 7.78 -10.00
CA MET A 93 0.93 6.83 -10.77
C MET A 93 1.69 7.55 -11.90
N LEU A 94 2.93 7.16 -12.17
CA LEU A 94 3.59 7.51 -13.43
C LEU A 94 2.91 6.69 -14.55
N PRO A 95 2.50 7.30 -15.68
CA PRO A 95 1.96 6.53 -16.79
C PRO A 95 2.94 5.41 -17.17
N PRO A 96 2.48 4.15 -17.24
CA PRO A 96 3.35 3.04 -17.60
C PRO A 96 3.89 3.26 -19.02
N PRO A 97 5.15 2.85 -19.31
CA PRO A 97 5.66 2.89 -20.67
C PRO A 97 4.77 2.02 -21.58
N ALA A 98 4.41 2.52 -22.76
CA ALA A 98 3.49 1.84 -23.68
C ALA A 98 3.91 0.39 -23.98
N GLN A 99 5.22 0.15 -24.11
CA GLN A 99 5.78 -1.17 -24.38
C GLN A 99 5.66 -2.16 -23.20
N LYS A 100 5.37 -1.70 -21.98
CA LYS A 100 5.27 -2.56 -20.80
C LYS A 100 3.87 -3.10 -20.55
N GLY A 101 2.86 -2.63 -21.29
CA GLY A 101 1.48 -3.11 -21.22
C GLY A 101 0.67 -2.53 -20.05
N GLU A 102 -0.23 -3.35 -19.50
CA GLU A 102 -1.15 -2.95 -18.45
C GLU A 102 -0.58 -3.14 -17.04
N VAL A 103 -1.08 -2.35 -16.10
CA VAL A 103 -0.71 -2.42 -14.67
C VAL A 103 -1.41 -3.53 -13.90
N ASN A 104 -2.34 -4.25 -14.55
CA ASN A 104 -3.06 -5.37 -13.97
C ASN A 104 -2.10 -6.46 -13.46
N GLY A 105 -2.41 -7.05 -12.32
CA GLY A 105 -1.56 -8.06 -11.69
C GLY A 105 -0.33 -7.53 -10.96
N CYS A 106 -0.04 -6.23 -11.03
CA CYS A 106 1.13 -5.63 -10.38
C CYS A 106 0.88 -5.26 -8.90
N ALA A 107 1.96 -5.17 -8.12
CA ALA A 107 1.90 -4.68 -6.74
C ALA A 107 3.20 -3.98 -6.31
N ILE A 108 3.11 -3.18 -5.24
CA ILE A 108 4.25 -2.60 -4.53
C ILE A 108 4.61 -3.55 -3.38
N ARG A 109 5.78 -4.19 -3.45
CA ARG A 109 6.16 -5.25 -2.51
C ARG A 109 6.92 -4.66 -1.32
N LEU A 110 6.19 -4.25 -0.27
CA LEU A 110 6.78 -3.60 0.91
C LEU A 110 7.73 -4.55 1.66
N SER A 111 7.38 -5.83 1.70
CA SER A 111 8.25 -6.93 2.15
C SER A 111 8.31 -8.01 1.08
N PRO A 112 9.45 -8.71 0.91
CA PRO A 112 9.46 -9.97 0.19
C PRO A 112 8.47 -10.95 0.84
N THR A 113 7.94 -11.86 0.03
CA THR A 113 7.28 -13.07 0.56
C THR A 113 8.30 -13.80 1.43
N LYS A 114 7.85 -14.30 2.59
CA LYS A 114 8.72 -15.04 3.50
C LYS A 114 8.19 -16.46 3.63
N ASN A 115 9.09 -17.41 3.46
CA ASN A 115 8.86 -18.78 3.90
C ASN A 115 9.07 -18.81 5.41
N GLY A 116 8.11 -19.38 6.14
CA GLY A 116 8.17 -19.43 7.59
C GLY A 116 7.45 -20.65 8.15
N PRO A 117 7.60 -20.92 9.46
CA PRO A 117 7.02 -22.10 10.11
C PRO A 117 5.48 -22.15 10.08
N ARG A 118 4.81 -21.08 9.61
CA ARG A 118 3.34 -21.00 9.45
C ARG A 118 2.88 -21.13 8.00
N GLY A 119 3.77 -21.54 7.08
CA GLY A 119 3.54 -21.55 5.64
C GLY A 119 3.83 -20.20 4.99
N ASN A 120 3.65 -20.14 3.68
CA ASN A 120 3.94 -18.96 2.87
C ASN A 120 2.72 -18.04 2.88
N ILE A 121 2.79 -17.02 3.73
CA ILE A 121 1.70 -16.06 3.96
C ILE A 121 2.00 -14.73 3.27
N LEU A 122 0.97 -14.05 2.78
CA LEU A 122 1.04 -12.69 2.26
C LEU A 122 -0.17 -11.87 2.71
N ALA A 123 0.07 -10.69 3.24
CA ALA A 123 -0.96 -9.70 3.49
C ALA A 123 -1.05 -8.69 2.34
N LEU A 124 -2.27 -8.29 2.00
CA LEU A 124 -2.56 -7.35 0.92
C LEU A 124 -3.32 -6.15 1.44
N THR A 125 -2.92 -4.96 0.99
CA THR A 125 -3.61 -3.69 1.24
C THR A 125 -3.80 -2.93 -0.06
N GLU A 126 -4.70 -1.95 -0.08
CA GLU A 126 -4.77 -0.99 -1.19
C GLU A 126 -3.61 0.01 -1.12
N GLY A 127 -3.47 0.71 0.01
CA GLY A 127 -2.51 1.80 0.19
C GLY A 127 -1.16 1.38 0.75
N ILE A 128 -0.12 2.16 0.43
CA ILE A 128 1.23 2.03 1.02
C ILE A 128 1.18 2.31 2.52
N GLU A 129 0.49 3.38 2.94
CA GLU A 129 0.45 3.75 4.36
C GLU A 129 -0.26 2.70 5.22
N THR A 130 -1.42 2.21 4.78
CA THR A 130 -2.12 1.08 5.38
C THR A 130 -1.23 -0.17 5.39
N GLY A 131 -0.51 -0.44 4.30
CA GLY A 131 0.41 -1.56 4.22
C GLY A 131 1.56 -1.49 5.22
N LEU A 132 2.12 -0.29 5.44
CA LEU A 132 3.16 -0.06 6.46
C LEU A 132 2.61 -0.26 7.89
N ALA A 133 1.40 0.21 8.19
CA ALA A 133 0.73 -0.03 9.47
C ALA A 133 0.48 -1.52 9.71
N VAL A 134 -0.06 -2.23 8.71
CA VAL A 134 -0.30 -3.67 8.77
C VAL A 134 1.01 -4.43 8.99
N MET A 135 2.06 -4.09 8.24
CA MET A 135 3.38 -4.72 8.38
C MET A 135 3.97 -4.46 9.77
N ALA A 136 3.83 -3.24 10.31
CA ALA A 136 4.30 -2.87 11.63
C ALA A 136 3.54 -3.62 12.75
N GLY A 137 2.21 -3.70 12.66
CA GLY A 137 1.36 -4.26 13.70
C GLY A 137 1.28 -5.78 13.68
N SER A 138 1.14 -6.39 12.50
CA SER A 138 0.95 -7.83 12.33
C SER A 138 2.26 -8.62 12.13
N LYS A 139 3.34 -7.93 11.72
CA LYS A 139 4.63 -8.53 11.32
C LYS A 139 4.54 -9.48 10.11
N LEU A 140 3.44 -9.43 9.36
CA LEU A 140 3.28 -10.17 8.11
C LEU A 140 4.05 -9.50 6.97
N PRO A 141 4.50 -10.26 5.94
CA PRO A 141 4.92 -9.66 4.69
C PRO A 141 3.71 -9.02 4.00
N VAL A 142 3.88 -7.79 3.50
CA VAL A 142 2.78 -6.99 2.94
C VAL A 142 3.09 -6.51 1.53
N TRP A 143 2.12 -6.61 0.63
CA TRP A 143 2.09 -5.90 -0.65
C TRP A 143 0.95 -4.88 -0.68
N ALA A 144 1.21 -3.72 -1.29
CA ALA A 144 0.21 -2.67 -1.51
C ALA A 144 -0.17 -2.60 -2.99
N CYS A 145 -1.47 -2.57 -3.29
CA CYS A 145 -2.01 -2.73 -4.65
C CYS A 145 -2.39 -1.42 -5.35
N TYR A 146 -2.14 -0.26 -4.72
CA TYR A 146 -2.44 1.09 -5.21
C TYR A 146 -3.93 1.49 -5.21
N SER A 147 -4.85 0.61 -5.62
CA SER A 147 -6.29 0.87 -5.64
C SER A 147 -7.10 -0.42 -5.52
N SER A 148 -8.40 -0.32 -5.19
CA SER A 148 -9.34 -1.45 -5.14
C SER A 148 -9.38 -2.23 -6.46
N ALA A 149 -9.40 -1.55 -7.62
CA ALA A 149 -9.39 -2.20 -8.92
C ALA A 149 -8.08 -3.00 -9.20
N LEU A 150 -6.93 -2.50 -8.76
CA LEU A 150 -5.67 -3.22 -8.92
C LEU A 150 -5.49 -4.32 -7.85
N LEU A 151 -6.13 -4.15 -6.68
CA LEU A 151 -6.24 -5.22 -5.69
C LEU A 151 -6.99 -6.42 -6.27
N GLU A 152 -8.09 -6.23 -6.99
CA GLU A 152 -8.85 -7.33 -7.62
C GLU A 152 -7.99 -8.16 -8.58
N SER A 153 -7.12 -7.50 -9.35
CA SER A 153 -6.32 -8.14 -10.41
C SER A 153 -4.95 -8.65 -9.97
N VAL A 154 -4.44 -8.26 -8.80
CA VAL A 154 -3.08 -8.57 -8.33
C VAL A 154 -2.71 -10.05 -8.50
N ILE A 155 -1.56 -10.37 -9.08
CA ILE A 155 -1.16 -11.78 -9.24
C ILE A 155 -0.25 -12.14 -8.07
N ILE A 156 -0.67 -13.17 -7.33
CA ILE A 156 0.02 -13.67 -6.15
C ILE A 156 0.94 -14.82 -6.57
N PRO A 157 2.19 -14.87 -6.09
CA PRO A 157 3.10 -15.96 -6.40
C PRO A 157 2.52 -17.33 -6.02
N ASP A 158 2.85 -18.35 -6.80
CA ASP A 158 2.31 -19.70 -6.62
C ASP A 158 2.69 -20.27 -5.27
N GLU A 159 3.89 -19.95 -4.77
CA GLU A 159 4.36 -20.42 -3.47
C GLU A 159 3.54 -19.87 -2.30
N VAL A 160 2.75 -18.79 -2.47
CA VAL A 160 1.91 -18.26 -1.39
C VAL A 160 0.66 -19.13 -1.22
N GLU A 161 0.51 -19.71 -0.05
CA GLU A 161 -0.59 -20.60 0.32
C GLU A 161 -1.74 -19.83 1.00
N LYS A 162 -1.36 -18.81 1.79
CA LYS A 162 -2.28 -18.07 2.67
C LYS A 162 -2.26 -16.59 2.32
N VAL A 163 -3.43 -16.03 2.06
CA VAL A 163 -3.60 -14.60 1.75
C VAL A 163 -4.53 -13.97 2.77
N ILE A 164 -4.09 -12.85 3.35
CA ILE A 164 -4.91 -12.02 4.24
C ILE A 164 -5.12 -10.67 3.57
N ILE A 165 -6.36 -10.35 3.22
CA ILE A 165 -6.73 -9.08 2.61
C ILE A 165 -7.19 -8.14 3.73
N PHE A 166 -6.42 -7.09 3.98
CA PHE A 166 -6.79 -6.02 4.90
C PHE A 166 -7.57 -4.97 4.11
N ALA A 167 -8.90 -5.11 4.12
CA ALA A 167 -9.82 -4.25 3.40
C ALA A 167 -10.12 -2.98 4.20
N ASP A 168 -10.37 -1.88 3.51
CA ASP A 168 -10.83 -0.62 4.12
C ASP A 168 -12.35 -0.70 4.38
N ASN A 169 -12.81 -0.13 5.49
CA ASN A 169 -14.23 -0.09 5.85
C ASN A 169 -14.88 1.21 5.35
N ASP A 170 -15.32 1.23 4.08
CA ASP A 170 -15.98 2.38 3.47
C ASP A 170 -17.48 2.47 3.79
N TYR A 171 -17.88 3.37 4.69
CA TYR A 171 -19.28 3.51 5.16
C TYR A 171 -20.32 3.78 4.07
N LYS A 172 -19.92 4.39 2.95
CA LYS A 172 -20.87 4.84 1.91
C LYS A 172 -20.87 4.01 0.63
N ARG A 173 -19.83 3.21 0.39
CA ARG A 173 -19.64 2.57 -0.93
C ARG A 173 -19.15 1.13 -0.89
N GLY A 174 -18.68 0.62 0.25
CA GLY A 174 -18.22 -0.77 0.39
C GLY A 174 -17.25 -1.23 -0.70
N GLN A 175 -16.53 -0.31 -1.38
CA GLN A 175 -15.72 -0.62 -2.55
C GLN A 175 -14.54 -1.48 -2.14
N GLY A 176 -13.84 -1.11 -1.05
CA GLY A 176 -12.75 -1.91 -0.51
C GLY A 176 -13.16 -3.35 -0.19
N LEU A 177 -14.30 -3.54 0.49
CA LEU A 177 -14.82 -4.88 0.81
C LEU A 177 -15.24 -5.65 -0.44
N THR A 178 -15.94 -5.00 -1.38
CA THR A 178 -16.36 -5.64 -2.64
C THR A 178 -15.16 -6.14 -3.44
N SER A 179 -14.13 -5.30 -3.60
CA SER A 179 -12.89 -5.66 -4.28
C SER A 179 -12.11 -6.77 -3.56
N ALA A 180 -12.12 -6.76 -2.22
CA ALA A 180 -11.53 -7.83 -1.42
C ALA A 180 -12.26 -9.17 -1.63
N GLU A 181 -13.59 -9.18 -1.74
CA GLU A 181 -14.37 -10.40 -2.01
C GLU A 181 -14.16 -10.94 -3.44
N VAL A 182 -14.07 -10.05 -4.44
CA VAL A 182 -13.71 -10.42 -5.81
C VAL A 182 -12.34 -11.10 -5.84
N LEU A 183 -11.35 -10.49 -5.19
CA LEU A 183 -10.01 -11.06 -5.06
C LEU A 183 -10.04 -12.41 -4.33
N ALA A 184 -10.75 -12.49 -3.20
CA ALA A 184 -10.82 -13.70 -2.41
C ALA A 184 -11.46 -14.86 -3.16
N THR A 185 -12.54 -14.60 -3.90
CA THR A 185 -13.20 -15.59 -4.75
C THR A 185 -12.22 -16.14 -5.79
N ARG A 186 -11.51 -15.27 -6.50
CA ARG A 186 -10.51 -15.68 -7.51
C ARG A 186 -9.39 -16.52 -6.90
N LEU A 187 -8.83 -16.08 -5.76
CA LEU A 187 -7.70 -16.78 -5.13
C LEU A 187 -8.12 -18.10 -4.48
N ARG A 188 -9.34 -18.19 -3.92
CA ARG A 188 -9.90 -19.46 -3.41
C ARG A 188 -10.13 -20.46 -4.54
N ALA A 189 -10.63 -20.00 -5.70
CA ALA A 189 -10.75 -20.84 -6.90
C ALA A 189 -9.39 -21.35 -7.41
N ALA A 190 -8.31 -20.60 -7.15
CA ALA A 190 -6.93 -21.01 -7.42
C ALA A 190 -6.30 -21.85 -6.28
N GLY A 191 -7.09 -22.34 -5.32
CA GLY A 191 -6.65 -23.23 -4.24
C GLY A 191 -5.94 -22.55 -3.06
N LYS A 192 -5.96 -21.21 -2.97
CA LYS A 192 -5.33 -20.49 -1.86
C LYS A 192 -6.29 -20.34 -0.68
N CYS A 193 -5.76 -20.36 0.55
CA CYS A 193 -6.53 -20.04 1.75
C CYS A 193 -6.60 -18.53 1.92
N VAL A 194 -7.80 -17.94 1.80
CA VAL A 194 -7.98 -16.48 1.84
C VAL A 194 -8.86 -16.05 3.00
N ARG A 195 -8.42 -15.02 3.71
CA ARG A 195 -9.18 -14.31 4.75
C ARG A 195 -9.28 -12.82 4.40
N ILE A 196 -10.42 -12.22 4.70
CA ILE A 196 -10.65 -10.78 4.57
C ILE A 196 -10.83 -10.23 5.98
N LEU A 197 -10.08 -9.18 6.28
CA LEU A 197 -10.09 -8.47 7.54
C LEU A 197 -10.59 -7.05 7.28
N VAL A 198 -11.71 -6.70 7.89
CA VAL A 198 -12.31 -5.37 7.84
C VAL A 198 -12.19 -4.74 9.22
N PRO A 199 -11.68 -3.49 9.34
CA PRO A 199 -11.52 -2.86 10.63
C PRO A 199 -12.89 -2.49 11.21
N ILE A 200 -13.03 -2.70 12.51
CA ILE A 200 -14.15 -2.17 13.30
C ILE A 200 -13.70 -0.82 13.85
N GLU A 201 -14.54 0.22 13.69
CA GLU A 201 -14.25 1.55 14.23
C GLU A 201 -14.07 1.47 15.75
N PRO A 202 -12.89 1.86 16.28
CA PRO A 202 -12.67 1.90 17.72
C PRO A 202 -13.51 2.98 18.39
N ASN A 203 -13.95 2.72 19.63
CA ASN A 203 -14.62 3.73 20.44
C ASN A 203 -13.76 4.98 20.60
N GLY A 204 -14.35 6.16 20.40
CA GLY A 204 -13.64 7.44 20.46
C GLY A 204 -12.90 7.85 19.17
N LEU A 205 -12.98 7.04 18.11
CA LEU A 205 -12.63 7.47 16.74
C LEU A 205 -13.81 8.17 16.03
N GLU A 206 -14.98 8.14 16.68
CA GLU A 206 -16.25 8.67 16.18
C GLU A 206 -16.09 10.11 15.67
N ASN A 207 -16.48 10.34 14.40
CA ASN A 207 -16.47 11.62 13.68
C ASN A 207 -15.14 12.08 13.07
N ILE A 208 -14.04 11.33 13.15
CA ILE A 208 -12.77 11.73 12.51
C ILE A 208 -12.81 11.53 10.99
N THR A 209 -13.48 10.47 10.50
CA THR A 209 -13.46 10.12 9.07
C THR A 209 -14.88 9.98 8.51
N LYS A 210 -15.37 11.01 7.79
CA LYS A 210 -16.69 10.99 7.11
C LYS A 210 -16.83 9.95 5.99
N LYS A 211 -15.80 9.14 5.72
CA LYS A 211 -15.69 8.24 4.57
C LYS A 211 -15.61 6.75 4.94
N GLY A 212 -15.19 6.43 6.15
CA GLY A 212 -14.85 5.06 6.54
C GLY A 212 -13.64 5.01 7.46
N VAL A 213 -13.31 3.81 7.96
CA VAL A 213 -12.13 3.55 8.78
C VAL A 213 -11.21 2.59 8.05
N ASP A 214 -9.91 2.88 8.02
CA ASP A 214 -8.90 1.98 7.50
C ASP A 214 -8.02 1.39 8.62
N TRP A 215 -7.18 0.41 8.28
CA TRP A 215 -6.28 -0.22 9.25
C TRP A 215 -5.16 0.70 9.76
N LEU A 216 -4.86 1.80 9.07
CA LEU A 216 -3.95 2.83 9.55
C LEU A 216 -4.61 3.66 10.66
N ASP A 217 -5.89 3.98 10.54
CA ASP A 217 -6.67 4.66 11.57
C ASP A 217 -6.73 3.82 12.85
N VAL A 218 -7.03 2.52 12.75
CA VAL A 218 -7.03 1.60 13.91
C VAL A 218 -5.65 1.48 14.53
N TYR A 219 -4.59 1.38 13.71
CA TYR A 219 -3.21 1.34 14.20
C TYR A 219 -2.83 2.61 14.97
N ASN A 220 -3.18 3.78 14.44
CA ASN A 220 -2.87 5.07 15.03
C ASN A 220 -3.70 5.34 16.30
N HIS A 221 -4.92 4.82 16.36
CA HIS A 221 -5.74 4.86 17.56
C HIS A 221 -5.10 4.06 18.70
N SER A 222 -4.76 2.80 18.44
CA SER A 222 -4.09 1.95 19.42
C SER A 222 -3.48 0.70 18.78
N LEU A 223 -2.19 0.49 18.98
CA LEU A 223 -1.53 -0.76 18.56
C LEU A 223 -2.12 -1.99 19.27
N ALA A 224 -2.62 -1.83 20.51
CA ALA A 224 -3.27 -2.90 21.24
C ALA A 224 -4.61 -3.26 20.58
N GLU A 225 -5.39 -2.26 20.19
CA GLU A 225 -6.66 -2.42 19.49
C GLU A 225 -6.46 -3.07 18.12
N PHE A 226 -5.51 -2.56 17.32
CA PHE A 226 -5.12 -3.18 16.05
C PHE A 226 -4.80 -4.67 16.23
N LYS A 227 -3.96 -5.01 17.21
CA LYS A 227 -3.58 -6.41 17.47
C LYS A 227 -4.75 -7.24 17.97
N HIS A 228 -5.66 -6.67 18.74
CA HIS A 228 -6.85 -7.34 19.22
C HIS A 228 -7.76 -7.71 18.04
N GLN A 229 -8.16 -6.73 17.22
CA GLN A 229 -9.02 -6.97 16.06
C GLN A 229 -8.41 -7.99 15.10
N VAL A 230 -7.13 -7.83 14.74
CA VAL A 230 -6.45 -8.79 13.85
C VAL A 230 -6.44 -10.21 14.43
N ARG A 231 -6.25 -10.37 15.74
CA ARG A 231 -6.27 -11.69 16.37
C ARG A 231 -7.67 -12.30 16.38
N GLU A 232 -8.68 -11.53 16.74
CA GLU A 232 -10.05 -12.03 16.80
C GLU A 232 -10.55 -12.42 15.41
N CYS A 233 -10.33 -11.59 14.39
CA CYS A 233 -10.67 -11.95 13.00
C CYS A 233 -9.95 -13.21 12.51
N LEU A 234 -8.74 -13.50 13.00
CA LEU A 234 -8.00 -14.72 12.62
C LEU A 234 -8.34 -15.95 13.47
N LYS A 235 -8.93 -15.77 14.65
CA LYS A 235 -9.35 -16.87 15.55
C LYS A 235 -10.77 -17.34 15.30
N LEU A 236 -11.67 -16.46 14.86
CA LEU A 236 -13.09 -16.78 14.67
C LEU A 236 -13.34 -17.84 13.58
N ASP A 237 -12.33 -18.14 12.74
CA ASP A 237 -12.44 -19.06 11.60
C ASP A 237 -11.40 -20.22 11.62
N LEU A 238 -11.01 -20.68 12.82
CA LEU A 238 -10.23 -21.91 13.10
C LEU A 238 -10.98 -22.82 14.07
#